data_AF-A0A1Q4UT77-F1
#
_entry.id   AF-A0A1Q4UT77-F1
#
_cell.length_a   1.000
_cell.length_b   1.000
_cell.length_c   1.000
_cell.angle_alpha   90.00
_cell.angle_beta   90.00
_cell.angle_gamma   90.00
#
_symmetry.space_group_name_H-M   'P 1'
#
loop_
_entity.id
_entity.type
_entity.pdbx_description
1 polymer ?
#
loop_
_entity_poly.entity_id
_entity_poly.type
_entity_poly.pdbx_seq_one_letter_code
_entity_poly.pdbx_strand_id
1 'polypeptide(L)'
;MGIFDWPAPAFNWLDALMADAFGPLGRIIAWSVICAIISMALYAVLSPQKRIKKVKADVAQSRQAMAEDEGEEFGEGMRLAKAQLGHSLKLVGVILIPAIVASLPALSMLVWMDEEYGYTCPAPGTQTTISALPSDAHVEQIGTRPVSENGGACPIVRVSTTTDTGKSDIVIPLQAAVPVIGHKQWWNTLIGNPAGYLPDNTPIQQIRFDLPAQEIIPIGPSWARGWELTFFVMLIVVSVAIKKGFRIE
;
A
#
# COMPACT_ATOMS: atom_id res chain seq x y z
N MET A 1 -1.68 -2.27 -14.58
CA MET A 1 -1.28 -3.24 -13.56
C MET A 1 0.19 -3.05 -13.25
N GLY A 2 0.49 -2.59 -12.04
CA GLY A 2 1.80 -2.74 -11.43
C GLY A 2 2.02 -4.17 -10.91
N ILE A 3 3.23 -4.45 -10.46
CA ILE A 3 3.63 -5.76 -9.93
C ILE A 3 2.77 -6.16 -8.72
N PHE A 4 2.42 -5.21 -7.86
CA PHE A 4 1.65 -5.50 -6.64
C PHE A 4 0.17 -5.81 -6.91
N ASP A 5 -0.36 -5.43 -8.08
CA ASP A 5 -1.74 -5.70 -8.51
C ASP A 5 -1.88 -7.12 -9.10
N TRP A 6 -0.76 -7.81 -9.38
CA TRP A 6 -0.77 -9.13 -10.01
C TRP A 6 -1.61 -10.18 -9.23
N PRO A 7 -1.61 -10.21 -7.88
CA PRO A 7 -2.45 -11.11 -7.12
C PRO A 7 -3.94 -10.72 -7.05
N ALA A 8 -4.32 -9.51 -7.52
CA ALA A 8 -5.68 -8.99 -7.38
C ALA A 8 -6.78 -9.93 -7.92
N PRO A 9 -6.63 -10.64 -9.06
CA PRO A 9 -7.65 -11.58 -9.51
C PRO A 9 -7.91 -12.73 -8.52
N ALA A 10 -6.88 -13.22 -7.83
CA ALA A 10 -7.03 -14.24 -6.81
C ALA A 10 -7.69 -13.69 -5.56
N PHE A 11 -7.36 -12.44 -5.18
CA PHE A 11 -8.02 -11.75 -4.07
C PHE A 11 -9.49 -11.50 -4.36
N ASN A 12 -9.84 -10.96 -5.53
CA ASN A 12 -11.23 -10.74 -5.96
C ASN A 12 -12.04 -12.04 -5.92
N TRP A 13 -11.46 -13.14 -6.41
CA TRP A 13 -12.13 -14.44 -6.39
C TRP A 13 -12.40 -14.94 -4.96
N LEU A 14 -11.40 -14.87 -4.07
CA LEU A 14 -11.58 -15.24 -2.65
C LEU A 14 -12.57 -14.31 -1.94
N ASP A 15 -12.51 -13.02 -2.24
CA ASP A 15 -13.36 -12.01 -1.64
C ASP A 15 -14.83 -12.19 -2.06
N ALA A 16 -15.07 -12.57 -3.31
CA ALA A 16 -16.40 -12.91 -3.82
C ALA A 16 -16.99 -14.15 -3.10
N LEU A 17 -16.17 -15.17 -2.81
CA LEU A 17 -16.62 -16.33 -2.02
C LEU A 17 -17.03 -15.96 -0.59
N MET A 18 -16.41 -14.92 -0.02
CA MET A 18 -16.76 -14.42 1.31
C MET A 18 -17.97 -13.48 1.29
N ALA A 19 -18.30 -12.88 0.15
CA ALA A 19 -19.33 -11.86 0.03
C ALA A 19 -20.73 -12.38 0.40
N ASP A 20 -21.03 -13.64 0.07
CA ASP A 20 -22.32 -14.27 0.39
C ASP A 20 -22.53 -14.48 1.90
N ALA A 21 -21.44 -14.65 2.66
CA ALA A 21 -21.48 -14.98 4.09
C ALA A 21 -21.20 -13.78 5.00
N PHE A 22 -20.40 -12.81 4.55
CA PHE A 22 -19.92 -11.70 5.36
C PHE A 22 -20.18 -10.37 4.70
N GLY A 23 -20.67 -9.40 5.48
CA GLY A 23 -20.66 -7.99 5.10
C GLY A 23 -19.24 -7.40 5.06
N PRO A 24 -19.06 -6.14 4.63
CA PRO A 24 -17.76 -5.51 4.42
C PRO A 24 -16.82 -5.59 5.63
N LEU A 25 -17.35 -5.35 6.84
CA LEU A 25 -16.59 -5.45 8.08
C LEU A 25 -16.04 -6.87 8.31
N GLY A 26 -16.86 -7.90 8.09
CA GLY A 26 -16.48 -9.29 8.29
C GLY A 26 -15.39 -9.73 7.29
N ARG A 27 -15.50 -9.28 6.04
CA ARG A 27 -14.50 -9.53 4.99
C ARG A 27 -13.15 -8.93 5.35
N ILE A 28 -13.12 -7.67 5.80
CA ILE A 28 -11.88 -7.01 6.25
C ILE A 28 -11.25 -7.74 7.44
N ILE A 29 -12.04 -8.21 8.40
CA ILE A 29 -11.55 -9.01 9.53
C ILE A 29 -10.93 -10.32 9.03
N ALA A 30 -11.61 -11.04 8.14
CA ALA A 30 -11.12 -12.29 7.57
C ALA A 30 -9.80 -12.08 6.82
N TRP A 31 -9.73 -11.03 6.01
CA TRP A 31 -8.51 -10.61 5.32
C TRP A 31 -7.37 -10.26 6.30
N SER A 32 -7.66 -9.55 7.38
CA SER A 32 -6.67 -9.24 8.43
C SER A 32 -6.08 -10.51 9.04
N VAL A 33 -6.92 -11.52 9.28
CA VAL A 33 -6.49 -12.83 9.81
C VAL A 33 -5.62 -13.57 8.80
N ILE A 34 -6.06 -13.64 7.53
CA ILE A 34 -5.30 -14.29 6.44
C ILE A 34 -3.93 -13.63 6.31
N CYS A 35 -3.88 -12.30 6.29
CA CYS A 35 -2.64 -11.52 6.22
C CYS A 35 -1.71 -11.85 7.39
N ALA A 36 -2.22 -11.82 8.63
CA ALA A 36 -1.43 -12.15 9.82
C ALA A 36 -0.82 -13.56 9.76
N ILE A 37 -1.62 -14.55 9.34
CA ILE A 37 -1.17 -15.93 9.20
C ILE A 37 -0.06 -16.04 8.15
N ILE A 38 -0.27 -15.45 6.97
CA ILE A 38 0.71 -15.48 5.88
C ILE A 38 2.00 -14.77 6.28
N SER A 39 1.91 -13.57 6.87
CA SER A 39 3.06 -12.82 7.35
C SER A 39 3.87 -13.59 8.39
N MET A 40 3.20 -14.25 9.35
CA MET A 40 3.87 -15.06 10.36
C MET A 40 4.51 -16.32 9.78
N ALA A 41 3.83 -17.00 8.85
CA ALA A 41 4.38 -18.16 8.17
C ALA A 41 5.62 -17.81 7.34
N LEU A 42 5.56 -16.72 6.57
CA LEU A 42 6.69 -16.21 5.79
C LEU A 42 7.84 -15.79 6.69
N TYR A 43 7.55 -15.10 7.79
CA TYR A 43 8.57 -14.76 8.78
C TYR A 43 9.25 -16.02 9.33
N ALA A 44 8.49 -17.05 9.71
CA ALA A 44 9.04 -18.29 10.24
C ALA A 44 9.93 -19.03 9.24
N VAL A 45 9.58 -19.02 7.94
CA VAL A 45 10.34 -19.70 6.88
C VAL A 45 11.57 -18.90 6.45
N LEU A 46 11.45 -17.58 6.32
CA LEU A 46 12.50 -16.71 5.77
C LEU A 46 13.47 -16.20 6.83
N SER A 47 13.09 -16.14 8.11
CA SER A 47 13.92 -15.57 9.18
C SER A 47 15.15 -16.45 9.44
N PRO A 48 16.37 -15.96 9.15
CA PRO A 48 17.59 -16.75 9.32
C PRO A 48 18.04 -16.70 10.79
N GLN A 49 17.25 -17.26 11.70
CA GLN A 49 17.43 -17.15 13.16
C GLN A 49 18.85 -17.51 13.63
N LYS A 50 19.45 -18.57 13.08
CA LYS A 50 20.84 -18.98 13.39
C LYS A 50 21.85 -17.90 12.99
N ARG A 51 21.68 -17.30 11.81
CA ARG A 51 22.55 -16.24 11.29
C ARG A 51 22.39 -14.95 12.09
N ILE A 52 21.16 -14.60 12.47
CA ILE A 52 20.86 -13.45 13.34
C ILE A 52 21.55 -13.63 14.70
N LYS A 53 21.41 -14.81 15.34
CA LYS A 53 22.07 -15.11 16.62
C LYS A 53 23.60 -14.96 16.52
N LYS A 54 24.21 -15.52 15.47
CA LYS A 54 25.66 -15.38 15.23
C LYS A 54 26.09 -13.91 15.07
N VAL A 55 25.42 -13.15 14.20
CA VAL A 55 25.80 -11.75 13.95
C VAL A 55 25.55 -10.86 15.17
N LYS A 56 24.51 -11.13 15.98
CA LYS A 56 24.31 -10.45 17.26
C LYS A 56 25.46 -10.70 18.23
N ALA A 57 25.98 -11.93 18.29
CA ALA A 57 27.16 -12.26 19.08
C ALA A 57 28.41 -11.52 18.58
N ASP A 58 28.65 -11.48 17.26
CA ASP A 58 29.77 -10.74 16.66
C ASP A 58 29.71 -9.22 16.98
N VAL A 59 28.51 -8.63 16.96
CA VAL A 59 28.29 -7.22 17.34
C VAL A 59 28.56 -6.99 18.83
N ALA A 60 28.10 -7.90 19.70
CA ALA A 60 28.35 -7.81 21.13
C ALA A 60 29.85 -7.89 21.46
N GLN A 61 30.57 -8.81 20.82
CA GLN A 61 32.02 -8.95 20.98
C GLN A 61 32.76 -7.69 20.51
N SER A 62 32.37 -7.12 19.37
CA SER A 62 32.99 -5.89 18.83
C SER A 62 32.75 -4.68 19.73
N ARG A 63 31.56 -4.58 20.34
CA ARG A 63 31.24 -3.53 21.33
C ARG A 63 32.07 -3.68 22.61
N GLN A 64 32.29 -4.92 23.05
CA GLN A 64 33.12 -5.18 24.22
C GLN A 64 34.59 -4.83 23.94
N ALA A 65 35.14 -5.24 22.80
CA ALA A 65 36.52 -4.92 22.41
C ALA A 65 36.77 -3.40 22.31
N MET A 66 35.76 -2.62 21.90
CA MET A 66 35.83 -1.15 21.97
C MET A 66 35.79 -0.59 23.38
N ALA A 67 34.99 -1.18 24.27
CA ALA A 67 34.86 -0.71 25.64
C ALA A 67 36.12 -0.99 26.47
N GLU A 68 36.87 -2.02 26.09
CA GLU A 68 38.15 -2.40 26.69
C GLU A 68 39.36 -1.65 26.10
N ASP A 69 39.20 -0.91 25.00
CA ASP A 69 40.26 -0.08 24.40
C ASP A 69 40.47 1.21 25.21
N GLU A 70 41.66 1.38 25.76
CA GLU A 70 42.05 2.54 26.58
C GLU A 70 42.35 3.80 25.72
N GLY A 71 42.37 3.67 24.39
CA GLY A 71 42.52 4.79 23.47
C GLY A 71 43.96 5.30 23.34
N GLU A 72 44.94 4.51 23.76
CA GLU A 72 46.37 4.86 23.69
C GLU A 72 46.86 4.95 22.23
N GLU A 73 46.32 4.14 21.31
CA GLU A 73 46.68 4.13 19.90
C GLU A 73 45.46 4.44 18.99
N PHE A 74 45.46 5.63 18.37
CA PHE A 74 44.38 6.08 17.48
C PHE A 74 44.12 5.11 16.29
N GLY A 75 45.16 4.44 15.79
CA GLY A 75 45.03 3.46 14.71
C GLY A 75 44.25 2.21 15.10
N GLU A 76 44.41 1.76 16.34
CA GLU A 76 43.72 0.61 16.90
C GLU A 76 42.23 0.91 17.12
N GLY A 77 41.92 2.05 17.75
CA GLY A 77 40.54 2.51 17.92
C GLY A 77 39.80 2.70 16.59
N MET A 78 40.46 3.24 15.56
CA MET A 78 39.88 3.37 14.21
C MET A 78 39.61 2.00 13.55
N ARG A 79 40.47 1.01 13.75
CA ARG A 79 40.28 -0.36 13.24
C ARG A 79 39.09 -1.03 13.91
N LEU A 80 38.97 -0.91 15.23
CA LEU A 80 37.84 -1.41 16.02
C LEU A 80 36.53 -0.73 15.59
N ALA A 81 36.55 0.57 15.32
CA ALA A 81 35.41 1.33 14.77
C ALA A 81 34.89 0.81 13.45
N LYS A 82 35.79 0.56 12.49
CA LYS A 82 35.42 -0.02 11.20
C LYS A 82 34.84 -1.43 11.36
N ALA A 83 35.41 -2.25 12.24
CA ALA A 83 34.91 -3.60 12.51
C ALA A 83 33.49 -3.55 13.09
N GLN A 84 33.24 -2.75 14.13
CA GLN A 84 31.93 -2.61 14.75
C GLN A 84 30.87 -2.09 13.78
N LEU A 85 31.21 -1.09 12.95
CA LEU A 85 30.30 -0.57 11.92
C LEU A 85 29.96 -1.67 10.91
N GLY A 86 30.96 -2.43 10.44
CA GLY A 86 30.76 -3.56 9.54
C GLY A 86 29.84 -4.63 10.10
N HIS A 87 30.01 -5.03 11.37
CA HIS A 87 29.13 -5.98 12.04
C HIS A 87 27.71 -5.45 12.21
N SER A 88 27.56 -4.16 12.51
CA SER A 88 26.24 -3.50 12.64
C SER A 88 25.50 -3.44 11.30
N LEU A 89 26.19 -3.06 10.21
CA LEU A 89 25.64 -3.06 8.85
C LEU A 89 25.25 -4.48 8.40
N LYS A 90 26.07 -5.47 8.73
CA LYS A 90 25.76 -6.89 8.48
C LYS A 90 24.50 -7.32 9.23
N LEU A 91 24.33 -6.90 10.49
CA LEU A 91 23.13 -7.21 11.28
C LEU A 91 21.87 -6.61 10.62
N VAL A 92 21.95 -5.35 10.21
CA VAL A 92 20.86 -4.66 9.50
C VAL A 92 20.51 -5.44 8.23
N GLY A 93 21.48 -5.77 7.38
CA GLY A 93 21.21 -6.50 6.13
C GLY A 93 20.59 -7.89 6.35
N VAL A 94 21.02 -8.61 7.39
CA VAL A 94 20.49 -9.94 7.72
C VAL A 94 19.04 -9.88 8.22
N ILE A 95 18.61 -8.78 8.83
CA ILE A 95 17.24 -8.61 9.33
C ILE A 95 16.34 -7.96 8.27
N LEU A 96 16.83 -6.90 7.63
CA LEU A 96 16.04 -6.04 6.76
C LEU A 96 15.65 -6.72 5.46
N ILE A 97 16.57 -7.45 4.81
CA ILE A 97 16.28 -8.09 3.51
C ILE A 97 15.15 -9.13 3.65
N PRO A 98 15.21 -10.11 4.57
CA PRO A 98 14.11 -11.05 4.77
C PRO A 98 12.81 -10.36 5.20
N ALA A 99 12.88 -9.30 6.02
CA ALA A 99 11.71 -8.55 6.43
C ALA A 99 11.02 -7.86 5.24
N ILE A 100 11.78 -7.21 4.36
CA ILE A 100 11.25 -6.58 3.13
C ILE A 100 10.60 -7.64 2.25
N VAL A 101 11.28 -8.77 2.00
CA VAL A 101 10.74 -9.85 1.16
C VAL A 101 9.46 -10.44 1.77
N ALA A 102 9.44 -10.66 3.09
CA ALA A 102 8.26 -11.17 3.79
C ALA A 102 7.10 -10.16 3.80
N SER A 103 7.38 -8.86 3.64
CA SER A 103 6.35 -7.81 3.58
C SER A 103 5.67 -7.68 2.20
N LEU A 104 6.26 -8.21 1.12
CA LEU A 104 5.72 -8.04 -0.23
C LEU A 104 4.26 -8.52 -0.38
N PRO A 105 3.86 -9.69 0.16
CA PRO A 105 2.46 -10.11 0.05
C PRO A 105 1.49 -9.23 0.85
N ALA A 106 1.93 -8.74 2.01
CA ALA A 106 1.15 -7.78 2.79
C ALA A 106 1.00 -6.45 2.04
N LEU A 107 2.04 -5.98 1.35
CA LEU A 107 1.97 -4.79 0.50
C LEU A 107 1.01 -4.98 -0.69
N SER A 108 1.09 -6.10 -1.42
CA SER A 108 0.12 -6.44 -2.47
C SER A 108 -1.31 -6.39 -1.96
N MET A 109 -1.52 -6.95 -0.77
CA MET A 109 -2.83 -6.98 -0.15
C MET A 109 -3.31 -5.58 0.26
N LEU A 110 -2.44 -4.73 0.81
CA LEU A 110 -2.78 -3.34 1.16
C LEU A 110 -3.17 -2.53 -0.08
N VAL A 111 -2.43 -2.68 -1.19
CA VAL A 111 -2.77 -2.04 -2.46
C VAL A 111 -4.16 -2.48 -2.91
N TRP A 112 -4.41 -3.78 -2.93
CA TRP A 112 -5.72 -4.30 -3.31
C TRP A 112 -6.86 -3.84 -2.38
N MET A 113 -6.62 -3.76 -1.07
CA MET A 113 -7.61 -3.26 -0.12
C MET A 113 -7.92 -1.78 -0.30
N ASP A 114 -6.92 -0.95 -0.66
CA ASP A 114 -7.14 0.45 -1.00
C ASP A 114 -8.04 0.60 -2.24
N GLU A 115 -7.83 -0.25 -3.24
CA GLU A 115 -8.63 -0.26 -4.47
C GLU A 115 -10.09 -0.70 -4.23
N GLU A 116 -10.31 -1.73 -3.41
CA GLU A 116 -11.63 -2.35 -3.22
C GLU A 116 -12.44 -1.71 -2.08
N TYR A 117 -11.77 -1.21 -1.03
CA TYR A 117 -12.41 -0.71 0.20
C TYR A 117 -12.09 0.76 0.50
N GLY A 118 -11.35 1.47 -0.35
CA GLY A 118 -10.98 2.87 -0.12
C GLY A 118 -12.12 3.84 -0.43
N TYR A 119 -12.60 3.83 -1.67
CA TYR A 119 -13.63 4.74 -2.16
C TYR A 119 -14.73 4.02 -2.92
N THR A 120 -15.89 4.65 -3.02
CA THR A 120 -17.00 4.16 -3.84
C THR A 120 -17.32 5.15 -4.95
N CYS A 121 -17.83 4.64 -6.06
CA CYS A 121 -18.41 5.51 -7.07
C CYS A 121 -19.73 6.09 -6.53
N PRO A 122 -20.05 7.35 -6.85
CA PRO A 122 -21.23 8.02 -6.31
C PRO A 122 -22.52 7.39 -6.84
N ALA A 123 -23.63 7.66 -6.15
CA ALA A 123 -24.94 7.17 -6.57
C ALA A 123 -25.31 7.69 -7.98
N PRO A 124 -26.02 6.89 -8.80
CA PRO A 124 -26.42 7.30 -10.15
C PRO A 124 -27.13 8.65 -10.16
N GLY A 125 -26.73 9.54 -11.07
CA GLY A 125 -27.29 10.90 -11.19
C GLY A 125 -26.68 11.95 -10.26
N THR A 126 -25.74 11.56 -9.38
CA THR A 126 -25.01 12.51 -8.53
C THR A 126 -23.89 13.17 -9.31
N GLN A 127 -23.81 14.51 -9.27
CA GLN A 127 -22.66 15.24 -9.83
C GLN A 127 -21.46 15.11 -8.91
N THR A 128 -20.31 14.76 -9.48
CA THR A 128 -19.04 14.67 -8.74
C THR A 128 -18.27 15.97 -8.94
N THR A 129 -17.77 16.57 -7.84
CA THR A 129 -16.82 17.68 -7.97
C THR A 129 -15.53 17.15 -8.58
N ILE A 130 -15.15 17.68 -9.73
CA ILE A 130 -13.94 17.28 -10.44
C ILE A 130 -13.08 18.52 -10.67
N SER A 131 -11.80 18.41 -10.35
CA SER A 131 -10.80 19.44 -10.60
C SER A 131 -9.67 18.90 -11.47
N ALA A 132 -9.08 19.75 -12.30
CA ALA A 132 -7.95 19.38 -13.14
C ALA A 132 -6.79 20.36 -12.93
N LEU A 133 -5.58 19.86 -13.16
CA LEU A 133 -4.36 20.67 -13.26
C LEU A 133 -3.90 20.66 -14.72
N PRO A 134 -3.61 21.82 -15.33
CA PRO A 134 -3.72 23.17 -14.75
C PRO A 134 -5.18 23.61 -14.53
N SER A 135 -5.40 24.56 -13.62
CA SER A 135 -6.73 24.93 -13.11
C SER A 135 -7.64 25.64 -14.12
N ASP A 136 -7.09 26.06 -15.25
CA ASP A 136 -7.77 26.64 -16.41
C ASP A 136 -8.36 25.58 -17.35
N ALA A 137 -8.11 24.28 -17.11
CA ALA A 137 -8.77 23.22 -17.83
C ALA A 137 -10.27 23.17 -17.52
N HIS A 138 -11.09 23.17 -18.58
CA HIS A 138 -12.52 22.98 -18.49
C HIS A 138 -12.85 21.51 -18.31
N VAL A 139 -13.53 21.21 -17.19
CA VAL A 139 -13.92 19.85 -16.80
C VAL A 139 -15.43 19.75 -16.82
N GLU A 140 -15.96 18.76 -17.53
CA GLU A 140 -17.40 18.49 -17.62
C GLU A 140 -17.67 16.99 -17.41
N GLN A 141 -18.58 16.66 -16.51
CA GLN A 141 -19.11 15.31 -16.40
C GLN A 141 -20.17 15.09 -17.48
N ILE A 142 -19.80 14.36 -18.53
CA ILE A 142 -20.65 14.11 -19.70
C ILE A 142 -21.54 12.85 -19.54
N GLY A 143 -21.33 12.08 -18.48
CA GLY A 143 -22.15 10.91 -18.18
C GLY A 143 -21.63 10.10 -17.00
N THR A 144 -22.16 8.89 -16.86
CA THR A 144 -21.73 7.90 -15.87
C THR A 144 -21.65 6.53 -16.53
N ARG A 145 -20.76 5.68 -16.01
CA ARG A 145 -20.71 4.27 -16.36
C ARG A 145 -21.96 3.53 -15.87
N PRO A 146 -22.20 2.31 -16.39
CA PRO A 146 -23.16 1.40 -15.78
C PRO A 146 -22.90 1.25 -14.28
N VAL A 147 -23.98 1.02 -13.54
CA VAL A 147 -23.92 0.82 -12.09
C VAL A 147 -23.02 -0.38 -11.78
N SER A 148 -22.03 -0.15 -10.92
CA SER A 148 -21.14 -1.16 -10.37
C SER A 148 -21.92 -2.12 -9.45
N GLU A 149 -21.36 -3.29 -9.16
CA GLU A 149 -21.92 -4.25 -8.20
C GLU A 149 -22.17 -3.61 -6.83
N ASN A 150 -21.35 -2.63 -6.46
CA ASN A 150 -21.48 -1.85 -5.22
C ASN A 150 -22.52 -0.71 -5.29
N GLY A 151 -23.34 -0.65 -6.35
CA GLY A 151 -24.45 0.31 -6.50
C GLY A 151 -24.07 1.72 -6.97
N GLY A 152 -22.77 2.01 -7.12
CA GLY A 152 -22.26 3.29 -7.59
C GLY A 152 -22.06 3.37 -9.11
N ALA A 153 -22.14 4.57 -9.69
CA ALA A 153 -21.91 4.81 -11.12
C ALA A 153 -20.76 5.79 -11.32
N CYS A 154 -19.60 5.29 -11.75
CA CYS A 154 -18.39 6.11 -11.89
C CYS A 154 -18.54 7.14 -13.02
N PRO A 155 -18.11 8.40 -12.83
CA PRO A 155 -18.29 9.46 -13.83
C PRO A 155 -17.49 9.22 -15.12
N ILE A 156 -18.06 9.68 -16.23
CA ILE A 156 -17.36 9.86 -17.50
C ILE A 156 -17.14 11.35 -17.67
N VAL A 157 -15.88 11.76 -17.79
CA VAL A 157 -15.49 13.17 -17.75
C VAL A 157 -14.82 13.57 -19.05
N ARG A 158 -15.21 14.72 -19.59
CA ARG A 158 -14.49 15.40 -20.66
C ARG A 158 -13.64 16.50 -20.05
N VAL A 159 -12.34 16.49 -20.33
CA VAL A 159 -11.44 17.56 -19.92
C VAL A 159 -10.84 18.20 -21.15
N SER A 160 -11.03 19.50 -21.26
CA SER A 160 -10.52 20.30 -22.37
C SER A 160 -9.67 21.45 -21.87
N THR A 161 -8.54 21.71 -22.51
CA THR A 161 -7.70 22.86 -22.23
C THR A 161 -7.09 23.39 -23.52
N THR A 162 -6.86 24.71 -23.55
CA THR A 162 -6.20 25.40 -24.65
C THR A 162 -4.94 26.04 -24.09
N THR A 163 -3.79 25.45 -24.41
CA THR A 163 -2.46 25.99 -24.04
C THR A 163 -1.77 26.56 -25.28
N ASP A 164 -0.70 27.34 -25.08
CA ASP A 164 0.15 27.86 -26.17
C ASP A 164 0.72 26.74 -27.06
N THR A 165 0.80 25.52 -26.51
CA THR A 165 1.28 24.30 -27.17
C THR A 165 0.19 23.52 -27.92
N GLY A 166 -1.09 23.88 -27.79
CA GLY A 166 -2.19 23.25 -28.51
C GLY A 166 -3.50 23.15 -27.74
N LYS A 167 -4.53 22.61 -28.39
CA LYS A 167 -5.81 22.24 -27.74
C LYS A 167 -5.79 20.76 -27.41
N SER A 168 -6.12 20.40 -26.17
CA SER A 168 -6.39 19.01 -25.80
C SER A 168 -7.84 18.88 -25.37
N ASP A 169 -8.47 17.81 -25.82
CA ASP A 169 -9.84 17.46 -25.46
C ASP A 169 -9.90 15.94 -25.32
N ILE A 170 -10.06 15.47 -24.09
CA ILE A 170 -9.99 14.06 -23.74
C ILE A 170 -11.23 13.64 -22.97
N VAL A 171 -11.73 12.45 -23.29
CA VAL A 171 -12.82 11.81 -22.56
C VAL A 171 -12.25 10.66 -21.75
N ILE A 172 -12.47 10.70 -20.44
CA ILE A 172 -11.96 9.74 -19.48
C ILE A 172 -13.14 9.07 -18.79
N PRO A 173 -13.42 7.81 -19.14
CA PRO A 173 -14.33 6.98 -18.36
C PRO A 173 -13.60 6.48 -17.12
N LEU A 174 -13.97 6.95 -15.93
CA LEU A 174 -13.37 6.50 -14.67
C LEU A 174 -13.64 4.99 -14.49
N GLN A 175 -12.59 4.17 -14.55
CA GLN A 175 -12.71 2.70 -14.57
C GLN A 175 -12.93 2.09 -13.18
N ALA A 176 -12.39 2.74 -12.15
CA ALA A 176 -12.43 2.30 -10.75
C ALA A 176 -12.58 3.53 -9.85
N ALA A 177 -13.02 3.33 -8.61
CA ALA A 177 -13.23 4.40 -7.64
C ALA A 177 -11.89 4.95 -7.10
N VAL A 178 -11.11 5.62 -7.95
CA VAL A 178 -9.83 6.24 -7.57
C VAL A 178 -9.95 7.74 -7.68
N PRO A 179 -9.58 8.51 -6.63
CA PRO A 179 -9.81 9.96 -6.59
C PRO A 179 -8.85 10.75 -7.48
N VAL A 180 -7.80 10.13 -8.04
CA VAL A 180 -6.76 10.85 -8.80
C VAL A 180 -6.33 10.05 -10.03
N ILE A 181 -6.30 10.72 -11.18
CA ILE A 181 -5.69 10.23 -12.42
C ILE A 181 -4.61 11.23 -12.85
N GLY A 182 -3.45 10.72 -13.24
CA GLY A 182 -2.36 11.53 -13.77
C GLY A 182 -1.57 10.76 -14.84
N HIS A 183 -0.46 11.34 -15.30
CA HIS A 183 0.47 10.63 -16.17
C HIS A 183 1.12 9.46 -15.45
N LYS A 184 1.50 8.44 -16.23
CA LYS A 184 2.19 7.27 -15.71
C LYS A 184 3.60 7.65 -15.24
N GLN A 185 3.90 7.36 -13.98
CA GLN A 185 5.23 7.53 -13.39
C GLN A 185 5.98 6.19 -13.36
N TRP A 186 7.30 6.23 -13.11
CA TRP A 186 8.11 5.01 -13.02
C TRP A 186 7.61 4.06 -11.91
N TRP A 187 7.15 4.60 -10.78
CA TRP A 187 6.66 3.81 -9.65
C TRP A 187 5.32 3.15 -9.93
N ASN A 188 4.59 3.59 -10.97
CA ASN A 188 3.36 2.93 -11.42
C ASN A 188 3.59 1.56 -12.07
N THR A 189 4.86 1.19 -12.27
CA THR A 189 5.24 -0.20 -12.58
C THR A 189 5.13 -1.11 -11.35
N LEU A 190 5.19 -0.56 -10.13
CA LEU A 190 5.00 -1.29 -8.88
C LEU A 190 3.53 -1.31 -8.46
N ILE A 191 2.90 -0.13 -8.42
CA ILE A 191 1.50 0.06 -7.98
C ILE A 191 0.72 0.69 -9.14
N GLY A 192 -0.18 -0.08 -9.74
CA GLY A 192 -0.98 0.44 -10.84
C GLY A 192 -2.05 1.41 -10.36
N ASN A 193 -2.45 2.34 -11.22
CA ASN A 193 -3.70 3.06 -11.05
C ASN A 193 -4.79 2.29 -11.82
N PRO A 194 -5.76 1.66 -11.14
CA PRO A 194 -6.81 0.89 -11.80
C PRO A 194 -7.78 1.79 -12.57
N ALA A 195 -7.84 3.09 -12.26
CA ALA A 195 -8.60 4.07 -13.03
C ALA A 195 -7.96 4.41 -14.39
N GLY A 196 -6.71 4.00 -14.61
CA GLY A 196 -5.94 4.31 -15.83
C GLY A 196 -5.04 5.54 -15.67
N TYR A 197 -4.52 6.03 -16.79
CA TYR A 197 -3.55 7.14 -16.85
C TYR A 197 -3.90 8.13 -17.95
N LEU A 198 -3.42 9.36 -17.79
CA LEU A 198 -3.48 10.37 -18.84
C LEU A 198 -2.51 10.04 -19.97
N PRO A 199 -2.86 10.34 -21.23
CA PRO A 199 -1.92 10.23 -22.35
C PRO A 199 -0.74 11.19 -22.18
N ASP A 200 0.48 10.75 -22.48
CA ASP A 200 1.72 11.50 -22.26
C ASP A 200 1.79 12.84 -23.02
N ASN A 201 1.03 12.99 -24.10
CA ASN A 201 1.02 14.18 -24.96
C ASN A 201 -0.07 15.19 -24.57
N THR A 202 -0.61 15.11 -23.36
CA THR A 202 -1.64 16.05 -22.88
C THR A 202 -1.03 17.10 -21.95
N PRO A 203 -1.42 18.37 -22.06
CA PRO A 203 -1.00 19.42 -21.12
C PRO A 203 -1.67 19.31 -19.74
N ILE A 204 -2.67 18.43 -19.60
CA ILE A 204 -3.36 18.14 -18.34
C ILE A 204 -2.47 17.21 -17.52
N GLN A 205 -2.03 17.66 -16.36
CA GLN A 205 -1.10 16.90 -15.50
C GLN A 205 -1.83 15.92 -14.58
N GLN A 206 -2.99 16.33 -14.08
CA GLN A 206 -3.73 15.58 -13.06
C GLN A 206 -5.21 15.93 -13.11
N ILE A 207 -6.06 14.95 -12.83
CA ILE A 207 -7.49 15.11 -12.62
C ILE A 207 -7.82 14.49 -11.27
N ARG A 208 -8.55 15.23 -10.44
CA ARG A 208 -8.99 14.81 -9.12
C ARG A 208 -10.51 14.76 -9.05
N PHE A 209 -11.01 13.67 -8.51
CA PHE A 209 -12.41 13.37 -8.30
C PHE A 209 -12.68 13.39 -6.79
N ASP A 210 -13.68 14.16 -6.37
CA ASP A 210 -14.14 14.18 -4.99
C ASP A 210 -15.09 12.99 -4.74
N LEU A 211 -14.51 11.80 -4.64
CA LEU A 211 -15.25 10.55 -4.45
C LEU A 211 -15.59 10.32 -2.97
N PRO A 212 -16.77 9.75 -2.66
CA PRO A 212 -17.10 9.35 -1.31
C PRO A 212 -16.20 8.20 -0.84
N ALA A 213 -15.52 8.40 0.30
CA ALA A 213 -14.79 7.34 0.97
C ALA A 213 -15.76 6.24 1.44
N GLN A 214 -15.31 4.99 1.38
CA GLN A 214 -16.12 3.87 1.85
C GLN A 214 -16.06 3.78 3.37
N GLU A 215 -17.22 3.89 4.03
CA GLU A 215 -17.33 3.71 5.48
C GLU A 215 -17.61 2.24 5.81
N ILE A 216 -16.70 1.60 6.54
CA ILE A 216 -16.79 0.21 6.99
C ILE A 216 -17.49 0.11 8.34
N ILE A 217 -17.24 1.06 9.22
CA ILE A 217 -17.89 1.16 10.53
C ILE A 217 -18.73 2.44 10.62
N PRO A 218 -19.96 2.38 11.18
CA PRO A 218 -20.88 3.52 11.20
C PRO A 218 -20.58 4.53 12.32
N ILE A 219 -19.64 4.22 13.23
CA ILE A 219 -19.40 4.97 14.46
C ILE A 219 -17.94 5.42 14.50
N GLY A 220 -17.72 6.64 15.00
CA GLY A 220 -16.38 7.21 15.21
C GLY A 220 -16.09 8.42 14.32
N PRO A 221 -14.88 9.00 14.39
CA PRO A 221 -14.46 10.08 13.51
C PRO A 221 -14.26 9.56 12.07
N SER A 222 -14.48 10.40 11.06
CA SER A 222 -14.47 10.00 9.64
C SER A 222 -13.17 9.29 9.20
N TRP A 223 -12.01 9.75 9.69
CA TRP A 223 -10.71 9.13 9.39
C TRP A 223 -10.56 7.69 9.91
N ALA A 224 -11.38 7.28 10.88
CA ALA A 224 -11.34 5.96 11.49
C ALA A 224 -12.39 4.99 10.92
N ARG A 225 -13.32 5.49 10.08
CA ARG A 225 -14.43 4.69 9.56
C ARG A 225 -14.04 3.84 8.36
N GLY A 226 -12.91 4.10 7.75
CA GLY A 226 -12.37 3.32 6.64
C GLY A 226 -11.90 1.92 7.06
N TRP A 227 -11.35 1.20 6.09
CA TRP A 227 -10.87 -0.16 6.28
C TRP A 227 -9.57 -0.23 7.08
N GLU A 228 -8.76 0.83 7.02
CA GLU A 228 -7.38 0.87 7.50
C GLU A 228 -7.29 0.56 8.99
N LEU A 229 -8.08 1.26 9.81
CA LEU A 229 -8.05 1.09 11.25
C LEU A 229 -8.48 -0.32 11.64
N THR A 230 -9.59 -0.80 11.07
CA THR A 230 -10.10 -2.15 11.32
C THR A 230 -9.05 -3.19 10.94
N PHE A 231 -8.47 -3.05 9.74
CA PHE A 231 -7.47 -3.97 9.22
C PHE A 231 -6.24 -4.03 10.11
N PHE A 232 -5.60 -2.88 10.39
CA PHE A 232 -4.35 -2.85 11.15
C PHE A 232 -4.55 -3.27 12.60
N VAL A 233 -5.66 -2.88 13.25
CA VAL A 233 -5.94 -3.30 14.63
C VAL A 233 -6.12 -4.83 14.68
N MET A 234 -6.92 -5.40 13.78
CA MET A 234 -7.15 -6.84 13.77
C MET A 234 -5.90 -7.63 13.37
N LEU A 235 -5.13 -7.13 12.40
CA LEU A 235 -3.83 -7.69 12.01
C LEU A 235 -2.90 -7.77 13.23
N ILE A 236 -2.77 -6.70 14.00
CA ILE A 236 -1.91 -6.65 15.20
C ILE A 236 -2.43 -7.63 16.26
N VAL A 237 -3.72 -7.60 16.57
CA VAL A 237 -4.33 -8.48 17.59
C VAL A 237 -4.08 -9.95 17.24
N VAL A 238 -4.34 -10.34 15.99
CA VAL A 238 -4.16 -11.71 15.52
C VAL A 238 -2.68 -12.09 15.49
N SER A 239 -1.80 -11.19 15.02
CA SER A 239 -0.36 -11.41 15.02
C SER A 239 0.20 -11.64 16.42
N VAL A 240 -0.23 -10.83 17.40
CA VAL A 240 0.16 -11.00 18.81
C VAL A 240 -0.40 -12.31 19.37
N ALA A 241 -1.65 -12.67 19.05
CA ALA A 241 -2.24 -13.93 19.48
C ALA A 241 -1.49 -15.15 18.92
N ILE A 242 -1.14 -15.13 17.63
CA ILE A 242 -0.32 -16.17 16.99
C ILE A 242 1.05 -16.22 17.64
N LYS A 243 1.74 -15.08 17.80
CA LYS A 243 3.06 -15.02 18.42
C LYS A 243 3.04 -15.62 19.83
N LYS A 244 2.05 -15.25 20.65
CA LYS A 244 1.89 -15.74 22.02
C LYS A 244 1.53 -17.24 22.05
N GLY A 245 0.66 -17.68 21.16
CA GLY A 245 0.22 -19.08 21.07
C GLY A 245 1.34 -20.03 20.61
N PHE A 246 2.12 -19.62 19.60
CA PHE A 246 3.17 -20.45 19.01
C PHE A 246 4.57 -20.22 19.61
N ARG A 247 4.71 -19.31 20.59
CA ARG A 247 5.99 -18.96 21.25
C ARG A 247 7.12 -18.65 20.26
N ILE A 248 6.80 -17.92 19.20
CA ILE A 248 7.78 -17.50 18.20
C ILE A 248 8.61 -16.35 18.82
N GLU A 249 9.89 -16.61 19.11
CA GLU A 249 10.86 -15.60 19.60
C GLU A 249 11.27 -14.59 18.52
#